data_AF-A0A8T3DL39-F1
#
_entry.id   AF-A0A8T3DL39-F1
#
_cell.length_a   1.000
_cell.length_b   1.000
_cell.length_c   1.000
_cell.angle_alpha   90.00
_cell.angle_beta   90.00
_cell.angle_gamma   90.00
#
_symmetry.space_group_name_H-M   'P 1'
#
loop_
_entity.id
_entity.type
_entity.pdbx_description
1 polymer ?
#
loop_
_entity_poly.entity_id
_entity_poly.type
_entity_poly.pdbx_seq_one_letter_code
_entity_poly.pdbx_strand_id
1 'polypeptide(L)'
;MALSSIVSLVSHRVQQLEEENGEMKVNMCRLKSQAEKLDEEKQRMTDKLEDTSLRLKDEMDLYRKMMDKLRQNRHEFQKEREAMQELIEDLRRELEHLQLFKLETERPGRGRTSSSSLSEFNAKTREMELEHEVKRLKQENQKLRDQNDDLNGQILSLSLYEAKNLFATQTKAQSLAAEIDNASRDELMEALKEQEEINFRLRQYMDKIILAILDHNPSILEIKT
;
A
#
# COMPACT_ATOMS: atom_id res chain seq x y z
N MET A 1 -22.23 -51.48 -66.36
CA MET A 1 -21.81 -51.91 -65.01
C MET A 1 -20.98 -50.84 -64.28
N ALA A 2 -19.91 -50.28 -64.87
CA ALA A 2 -19.05 -49.28 -64.20
C ALA A 2 -19.78 -48.00 -63.71
N LEU A 3 -20.65 -47.42 -64.54
CA LEU A 3 -21.43 -46.22 -64.18
C LEU A 3 -22.33 -46.41 -62.95
N SER A 4 -22.96 -47.57 -62.82
CA SER A 4 -23.84 -47.89 -61.68
C SER A 4 -23.05 -48.03 -60.37
N SER A 5 -21.82 -48.57 -60.43
CA SER A 5 -20.93 -48.66 -59.27
C SER A 5 -20.44 -47.28 -58.81
N ILE A 6 -20.12 -46.39 -59.75
CA ILE A 6 -19.73 -45.00 -59.44
C ILE A 6 -20.88 -44.23 -58.79
N VAL A 7 -22.09 -44.35 -59.34
CA VAL A 7 -23.29 -43.71 -58.75
C VAL A 7 -23.54 -44.21 -57.33
N SER A 8 -23.45 -45.53 -57.09
CA SER A 8 -23.59 -46.12 -55.77
C SER A 8 -22.54 -45.62 -54.77
N LEU A 9 -21.28 -45.50 -55.18
CA LEU A 9 -20.20 -44.99 -54.33
C LEU A 9 -20.42 -43.51 -53.96
N VAL A 10 -20.85 -42.69 -54.93
CA VAL A 10 -21.15 -41.28 -54.71
C VAL A 10 -22.36 -41.13 -53.78
N SER A 11 -23.42 -41.90 -53.97
CA SER A 11 -24.59 -41.89 -53.07
C SER A 11 -24.23 -42.26 -51.63
N HIS A 12 -23.39 -43.28 -51.44
CA HIS A 12 -22.90 -43.65 -50.11
C HIS A 12 -22.09 -42.52 -49.46
N ARG A 13 -21.20 -41.88 -50.22
CA ARG A 13 -20.39 -40.74 -49.75
C ARG A 13 -21.27 -39.56 -49.34
N VAL A 14 -22.30 -39.26 -50.13
CA VAL A 14 -23.27 -38.18 -49.82
C VAL A 14 -24.01 -38.49 -48.53
N GLN A 15 -24.51 -39.72 -48.36
CA GLN A 15 -25.22 -40.12 -47.14
C GLN A 15 -24.33 -40.00 -45.89
N GLN A 16 -23.07 -40.45 -45.96
CA GLN A 16 -22.13 -40.28 -44.85
C GLN A 16 -21.90 -38.81 -44.49
N LEU A 17 -21.70 -37.95 -45.50
CA LEU A 17 -21.54 -36.51 -45.27
C LEU A 17 -22.79 -35.87 -44.67
N GLU A 18 -23.99 -36.33 -45.04
CA GLU A 18 -25.25 -35.85 -44.47
C GLU A 18 -25.40 -36.26 -43.00
N GLU A 19 -25.03 -37.50 -42.66
CA GLU A 19 -25.00 -38.00 -41.27
C GLU A 19 -23.98 -37.22 -40.42
N GLU A 20 -22.74 -37.08 -40.89
CA GLU A 20 -21.69 -36.30 -40.23
C GLU A 20 -22.10 -34.84 -40.03
N ASN A 21 -22.71 -34.21 -41.04
CA ASN A 21 -23.20 -32.83 -40.93
C ASN A 21 -24.38 -32.71 -39.94
N GLY A 22 -25.22 -33.75 -39.86
CA GLY A 22 -26.27 -33.86 -38.84
C GLY A 22 -25.68 -33.90 -37.43
N GLU A 23 -24.70 -34.76 -37.19
CA GLU A 23 -23.99 -34.87 -35.91
C GLU A 23 -23.27 -33.57 -35.55
N MET A 24 -22.60 -32.92 -36.52
CA MET A 24 -21.95 -31.63 -36.31
C MET A 24 -22.96 -30.55 -35.87
N LYS A 25 -24.15 -30.49 -36.48
CA LYS A 25 -25.20 -29.54 -36.08
C LYS A 25 -25.68 -29.78 -34.65
N VAL A 26 -25.88 -31.04 -34.24
CA VAL A 26 -26.26 -31.39 -32.87
C VAL A 26 -25.17 -30.99 -31.88
N ASN A 27 -23.91 -31.31 -32.20
CA ASN A 27 -22.76 -30.92 -31.38
C ASN A 27 -22.62 -29.41 -31.25
N MET A 28 -22.81 -28.67 -32.35
CA MET A 28 -22.79 -27.21 -32.35
C MET A 28 -23.89 -26.64 -31.46
N CYS A 29 -25.13 -27.14 -31.53
CA CYS A 29 -26.22 -26.71 -30.65
C CYS A 29 -25.91 -26.99 -29.17
N ARG A 30 -25.35 -28.17 -28.86
CA ARG A 30 -24.94 -28.51 -27.49
C ARG A 30 -23.84 -27.57 -26.97
N LEU A 31 -22.83 -27.30 -27.78
CA LEU A 31 -21.74 -26.39 -27.42
C LEU A 31 -22.24 -24.95 -27.22
N LYS A 32 -23.18 -24.46 -28.05
CA LYS A 32 -23.80 -23.14 -27.85
C LYS A 32 -24.52 -23.05 -26.50
N SER A 33 -25.34 -24.04 -26.17
CA SER A 33 -26.02 -24.07 -24.87
C SER A 33 -25.05 -24.15 -23.69
N GLN A 34 -23.92 -24.86 -23.86
CA GLN A 34 -22.89 -24.91 -22.84
C GLN A 34 -22.16 -23.56 -22.68
N ALA A 35 -21.87 -22.86 -23.78
CA ALA A 35 -21.28 -21.53 -23.75
C ALA A 35 -22.20 -20.51 -23.06
N GLU A 36 -23.49 -20.52 -23.38
CA GLU A 36 -24.50 -19.65 -22.74
C GLU A 36 -24.57 -19.88 -21.23
N LYS A 37 -24.57 -21.14 -20.78
CA LYS A 37 -24.56 -21.47 -19.34
C LYS A 37 -23.31 -20.98 -18.63
N LEU A 38 -22.14 -21.09 -19.28
CA LEU A 38 -20.88 -20.60 -18.74
C LEU A 38 -20.87 -19.07 -18.64
N ASP A 39 -21.42 -18.38 -19.64
CA ASP A 39 -21.54 -16.91 -19.60
C ASP A 39 -22.48 -16.45 -18.47
N GLU A 40 -23.61 -17.14 -18.26
CA GLU A 40 -24.48 -16.85 -17.12
C GLU A 40 -23.78 -17.11 -15.77
N GLU A 41 -23.04 -18.20 -15.64
CA GLU A 41 -22.30 -18.52 -14.42
C GLU A 41 -21.20 -17.49 -14.16
N LYS A 42 -20.47 -17.10 -15.21
CA LYS A 42 -19.48 -16.02 -15.16
C LYS A 42 -20.12 -14.72 -14.67
N GLN A 43 -21.25 -14.30 -15.25
CA GLN A 43 -21.94 -13.09 -14.82
C GLN A 43 -22.37 -13.18 -13.35
N ARG A 44 -22.98 -14.30 -12.94
CA ARG A 44 -23.38 -14.54 -11.54
C ARG A 44 -22.20 -14.47 -10.58
N MET A 45 -21.03 -14.95 -10.99
CA MET A 45 -19.82 -14.91 -10.16
C MET A 45 -19.24 -13.49 -10.10
N THR A 46 -19.27 -12.74 -11.20
CA THR A 46 -18.89 -11.32 -11.23
C THR A 46 -19.76 -10.50 -10.28
N ASP A 47 -21.08 -10.63 -10.36
CA ASP A 47 -22.02 -9.87 -9.49
C ASP A 47 -21.77 -10.16 -8.00
N LYS A 48 -21.49 -11.42 -7.65
CA LYS A 48 -21.14 -11.81 -6.27
C LYS A 48 -19.80 -11.24 -5.81
N LEU A 49 -18.81 -11.20 -6.71
CA LEU A 49 -17.52 -10.62 -6.41
C LEU A 49 -17.64 -9.12 -6.17
N GLU A 50 -18.47 -8.42 -6.96
CA GLU A 50 -18.75 -6.99 -6.78
C GLU A 50 -19.46 -6.72 -5.44
N ASP A 51 -20.50 -7.48 -5.08
CA ASP A 51 -21.20 -7.34 -3.79
C ASP A 51 -20.27 -7.56 -2.59
N THR A 52 -19.47 -8.64 -2.63
CA THR A 52 -18.51 -8.93 -1.56
C THR A 52 -17.39 -7.90 -1.47
N SER A 53 -16.94 -7.35 -2.61
CA SER A 53 -15.95 -6.27 -2.65
C SER A 53 -16.49 -4.97 -2.07
N LEU A 54 -17.75 -4.62 -2.37
CA LEU A 54 -18.42 -3.46 -1.79
C LEU A 54 -18.57 -3.59 -0.26
N ARG A 55 -19.02 -4.76 0.21
CA ARG A 55 -19.11 -5.03 1.66
C ARG A 55 -17.77 -4.95 2.36
N LEU A 56 -16.72 -5.50 1.76
CA LEU A 56 -15.37 -5.42 2.32
C LEU A 56 -14.90 -3.97 2.43
N LYS A 57 -15.18 -3.15 1.42
CA LYS A 57 -14.86 -1.71 1.43
C LYS A 57 -15.57 -0.99 2.58
N ASP A 58 -16.86 -1.25 2.78
CA ASP A 58 -17.65 -0.66 3.86
C ASP A 58 -17.10 -1.05 5.24
N GLU A 59 -16.74 -2.32 5.43
CA GLU A 59 -16.09 -2.81 6.67
C GLU A 59 -14.72 -2.17 6.90
N MET A 60 -13.91 -2.00 5.85
CA MET A 60 -12.62 -1.31 5.95
C MET A 60 -12.77 0.17 6.34
N ASP A 61 -13.77 0.86 5.79
CA ASP A 61 -14.05 2.25 6.15
C ASP A 61 -14.61 2.36 7.57
N LEU A 62 -15.41 1.39 8.02
CA LEU A 62 -15.86 1.30 9.41
C LEU A 62 -14.69 1.07 10.38
N TYR A 63 -13.80 0.14 10.05
CA TYR A 63 -12.59 -0.14 10.83
C TYR A 63 -11.70 1.10 10.96
N ARG A 64 -11.48 1.83 9.85
CA ARG A 64 -10.71 3.08 9.86
C ARG A 64 -11.31 4.10 10.82
N LYS A 65 -12.63 4.35 10.73
CA LYS A 65 -13.35 5.27 11.63
C LYS A 65 -13.23 4.85 13.10
N MET A 66 -13.28 3.55 13.39
CA MET A 66 -13.15 3.04 14.75
C MET A 66 -11.73 3.25 15.30
N MET A 67 -10.70 3.02 14.47
CA MET A 67 -9.31 3.27 14.84
C MET A 67 -9.04 4.76 15.10
N ASP A 68 -9.61 5.65 14.29
CA ASP A 68 -9.50 7.09 14.50
C ASP A 68 -10.15 7.52 15.82
N LYS A 69 -11.36 7.02 16.13
CA LYS A 69 -12.01 7.25 17.43
C LYS A 69 -11.19 6.74 18.61
N LEU A 70 -10.60 5.54 18.49
CA LEU A 70 -9.78 4.96 19.55
C LEU A 70 -8.50 5.80 19.78
N ARG A 71 -7.90 6.30 18.70
CA ARG A 71 -6.75 7.21 18.77
C ARG A 71 -7.12 8.53 19.43
N GLN A 72 -8.25 9.12 19.05
CA GLN A 72 -8.76 10.35 19.65
C GLN A 72 -9.03 10.16 21.14
N ASN A 73 -9.73 9.09 21.54
CA ASN A 73 -10.03 8.79 22.93
C ASN A 73 -8.74 8.64 23.78
N ARG A 74 -7.72 7.93 23.25
CA ARG A 74 -6.41 7.84 23.93
C ARG A 74 -5.76 9.20 24.14
N HIS A 75 -5.84 10.08 23.14
CA HIS A 75 -5.27 11.42 23.23
C HIS A 75 -6.02 12.30 24.23
N GLU A 76 -7.36 12.26 24.21
CA GLU A 76 -8.21 12.98 25.16
C GLU A 76 -7.95 12.51 26.60
N PHE A 77 -7.89 11.20 26.82
CA PHE A 77 -7.56 10.63 28.12
C PHE A 77 -6.18 11.06 28.62
N GLN A 78 -5.18 11.06 27.73
CA GLN A 78 -3.83 11.51 28.06
C GLN A 78 -3.82 12.99 28.48
N LYS A 79 -4.52 13.84 27.73
CA LYS A 79 -4.65 15.27 28.01
C LYS A 79 -5.37 15.53 29.35
N GLU A 80 -6.45 14.80 29.63
CA GLU A 80 -7.16 14.90 30.90
C GLU A 80 -6.27 14.43 32.08
N ARG A 81 -5.49 13.37 31.87
CA ARG A 81 -4.54 12.88 32.88
C ARG A 81 -3.47 13.92 33.20
N GLU A 82 -2.93 14.60 32.18
CA GLU A 82 -1.95 15.68 32.35
C GLU A 82 -2.56 16.87 33.10
N ALA A 83 -3.75 17.32 32.69
CA ALA A 83 -4.46 18.40 33.38
C ALA A 83 -4.76 18.06 34.86
N MET A 84 -5.14 16.82 35.14
CA MET A 84 -5.35 16.37 36.51
C MET A 84 -4.05 16.28 37.32
N GLN A 85 -2.93 15.91 36.69
CA GLN A 85 -1.61 15.94 37.34
C GLN A 85 -1.19 17.37 37.69
N GLU A 86 -1.37 18.33 36.78
CA GLU A 86 -1.10 19.75 37.04
C GLU A 86 -1.92 20.26 38.23
N LEU A 87 -3.22 19.94 38.28
CA LEU A 87 -4.08 20.31 39.41
C LEU A 87 -3.59 19.71 40.74
N ILE A 88 -3.15 18.45 40.73
CA ILE A 88 -2.59 17.79 41.92
C ILE A 88 -1.31 18.51 42.37
N GLU A 89 -0.44 18.93 41.44
CA GLU A 89 0.78 19.66 41.78
C GLU A 89 0.47 21.05 42.37
N ASP A 90 -0.50 21.76 41.81
CA ASP A 90 -0.91 23.07 42.34
C ASP A 90 -1.51 22.95 43.74
N LEU A 91 -2.39 21.96 43.97
CA LEU A 91 -2.93 21.69 45.30
C LEU A 91 -1.84 21.29 46.31
N ARG A 92 -0.82 20.54 45.88
CA ARG A 92 0.33 20.20 46.73
C ARG A 92 1.13 21.43 47.14
N ARG A 93 1.38 22.35 46.19
CA ARG A 93 2.06 23.64 46.48
C ARG A 93 1.25 24.48 47.46
N GLU A 94 -0.06 24.58 47.26
CA GLU A 94 -0.93 25.33 48.16
C GLU A 94 -0.95 24.75 49.58
N LEU A 95 -0.99 23.42 49.70
CA LEU A 95 -0.87 22.74 51.00
C LEU A 95 0.46 23.02 51.69
N GLU A 96 1.57 23.01 50.95
CA GLU A 96 2.90 23.35 51.48
C GLU A 96 2.95 24.80 51.98
N HIS A 97 2.42 25.75 51.20
CA HIS A 97 2.31 27.15 51.61
C HIS A 97 1.48 27.33 52.88
N LEU A 98 0.33 26.65 52.98
CA LEU A 98 -0.53 26.71 54.17
C LEU A 98 0.16 26.12 55.41
N GLN A 99 0.93 25.04 55.26
CA GLN A 99 1.71 24.45 56.36
C GLN A 99 2.79 25.41 56.87
N LEU A 100 3.52 26.07 55.96
CA LEU A 100 4.52 27.08 56.31
C LEU A 100 3.89 28.27 57.04
N PHE A 101 2.79 28.81 56.50
CA PHE A 101 2.06 29.91 57.11
C PHE A 101 1.55 29.57 58.52
N LYS A 102 1.05 28.35 58.73
CA LYS A 102 0.63 27.86 60.04
C LYS A 102 1.81 27.81 61.02
N LEU A 103 2.98 27.34 60.59
CA LEU A 103 4.18 27.27 61.43
C LEU A 103 4.69 28.67 61.82
N GLU A 104 4.57 29.66 60.93
CA GLU A 104 4.90 31.07 61.22
C GLU A 104 3.95 31.70 62.23
N THR A 105 2.64 31.41 62.12
CA THR A 105 1.61 31.96 63.01
C THR A 105 1.54 31.26 64.37
N GLU A 106 1.88 29.97 64.45
CA GLU A 106 1.90 29.20 65.70
C GLU A 106 3.17 29.38 66.55
N ARG A 107 4.19 30.13 66.09
CA ARG A 107 5.37 30.46 66.93
C ARG A 107 5.00 31.49 68.00
N PRO A 108 4.80 31.10 69.28
CA PRO A 108 4.49 32.04 70.34
C PRO A 108 5.83 32.53 70.91
N GLY A 109 6.20 33.77 70.60
CA GLY A 109 7.28 34.46 71.28
C GLY A 109 8.70 34.00 70.92
N ARG A 110 9.35 34.76 70.04
CA ARG A 110 10.80 34.96 70.16
C ARG A 110 11.12 36.42 69.92
N GLY A 111 11.34 37.11 71.04
CA GLY A 111 11.72 38.50 71.07
C GLY A 111 13.03 38.75 70.33
N ARG A 112 13.10 39.95 69.76
CA ARG A 112 14.25 40.85 69.70
C ARG A 112 15.53 40.25 70.31
N THR A 113 16.42 39.72 69.47
CA THR A 113 17.84 39.57 69.82
C THR A 113 18.70 40.03 68.65
N SER A 114 19.47 41.09 68.90
CA SER A 114 20.22 41.88 67.93
C SER A 114 21.51 41.21 67.42
N SER A 115 21.50 39.88 67.27
CA SER A 115 22.60 39.09 66.70
C SER A 115 22.15 38.05 65.66
N SER A 116 20.84 37.91 65.37
CA SER A 116 20.33 37.05 64.29
C SER A 116 20.27 37.76 62.93
N SER A 117 20.37 39.10 62.90
CA SER A 117 20.13 39.91 61.71
C SER A 117 21.09 39.62 60.55
N LEU A 118 22.35 39.31 60.83
CA LEU A 118 23.35 38.96 59.80
C LEU A 118 23.12 37.55 59.23
N SER A 119 22.71 36.58 60.06
CA SER A 119 22.40 35.22 59.61
C SER A 119 21.11 35.17 58.81
N GLU A 120 20.09 35.92 59.23
CA GLU A 120 18.81 36.05 58.50
C GLU A 120 19.00 36.83 57.20
N PHE A 121 19.86 37.86 57.18
CA PHE A 121 20.20 38.57 55.95
C PHE A 121 20.92 37.65 54.96
N ASN A 122 21.94 36.91 55.41
CA ASN A 122 22.64 35.94 54.55
C ASN A 122 21.73 34.81 54.06
N ALA A 123 20.77 34.36 54.87
CA ALA A 123 19.77 33.37 54.46
C ALA A 123 18.85 33.93 53.37
N LYS A 124 18.35 35.17 53.53
CA LYS A 124 17.52 35.84 52.52
C LYS A 124 18.26 36.10 51.22
N THR A 125 19.54 36.49 51.28
CA THR A 125 20.36 36.66 50.08
C THR A 125 20.52 35.33 49.32
N ARG A 126 20.79 34.23 50.04
CA ARG A 126 20.92 32.90 49.45
C ARG A 126 19.60 32.35 48.89
N GLU A 127 18.49 32.63 49.56
CA GLU A 127 17.15 32.30 49.09
C GLU A 127 16.84 33.01 47.76
N MET A 128 17.11 34.32 47.69
CA MET A 128 16.95 35.11 46.47
C MET A 128 17.84 34.60 45.32
N GLU A 129 19.08 34.21 45.60
CA GLU A 129 19.98 33.60 44.61
C GLU A 129 19.43 32.26 44.07
N LEU A 130 18.89 31.42 44.96
CA LEU A 130 18.28 30.15 44.58
C LEU A 130 16.98 30.36 43.78
N GLU A 131 16.16 31.36 44.13
CA GLU A 131 14.98 31.72 43.34
C GLU A 131 15.34 32.19 41.93
N HIS A 132 16.38 33.02 41.80
CA HIS A 132 16.90 33.43 40.51
C HIS A 132 17.41 32.24 39.69
N GLU A 133 18.10 31.31 40.34
CA GLU A 133 18.62 30.11 39.68
C GLU A 133 17.49 29.16 39.24
N VAL A 134 16.47 28.96 40.08
CA VAL A 134 15.27 28.19 39.72
C VAL A 134 14.55 28.84 38.53
N LYS A 135 14.42 30.17 38.52
CA LYS A 135 13.80 30.89 37.41
C LYS A 135 14.60 30.72 36.12
N ARG A 136 15.93 30.80 36.19
CA ARG A 136 16.85 30.58 35.07
C ARG A 136 16.73 29.15 34.53
N LEU A 137 16.75 28.15 35.41
CA LEU A 137 16.61 26.74 35.06
C LEU A 137 15.25 26.43 34.44
N LYS A 138 14.16 27.02 34.94
CA LYS A 138 12.82 26.87 34.33
C LYS A 138 12.79 27.43 32.90
N GLN A 139 13.38 28.60 32.67
CA GLN A 139 13.47 29.19 31.33
C GLN A 139 14.32 28.35 30.37
N GLU A 140 15.44 27.81 30.86
CA GLU A 140 16.30 26.91 30.08
C GLU A 140 15.60 25.59 29.76
N ASN A 141 14.87 25.01 30.72
CA ASN A 141 14.08 23.80 30.51
C ASN A 141 12.97 24.02 29.47
N GLN A 142 12.28 25.17 29.53
CA GLN A 142 11.28 25.51 28.52
C GLN A 142 11.90 25.60 27.13
N LYS A 143 13.04 26.30 26.98
CA LYS A 143 13.75 26.36 25.70
C LYS A 143 14.17 24.99 25.18
N LEU A 144 14.64 24.11 26.06
CA LEU A 144 15.02 22.75 25.68
C LEU A 144 13.80 21.92 25.25
N ARG A 145 12.63 22.11 25.88
CA ARG A 145 11.38 21.48 25.44
C ARG A 145 10.95 21.98 24.07
N ASP A 146 10.96 23.30 23.85
CA ASP A 146 10.61 23.89 22.57
C ASP A 146 11.53 23.37 21.45
N GLN A 147 12.84 23.28 21.71
CA GLN A 147 13.80 22.68 20.76
C GLN A 147 13.55 21.19 20.53
N ASN A 148 13.16 20.44 21.56
CA ASN A 148 12.83 19.02 21.43
C ASN A 148 11.59 18.84 20.54
N ASP A 149 10.57 19.67 20.73
CA ASP A 149 9.35 19.66 19.92
C ASP A 149 9.63 20.01 18.46
N ASP A 150 10.48 21.00 18.20
CA ASP A 150 10.93 21.34 16.85
C ASP A 150 11.68 20.18 16.19
N LEU A 151 12.61 19.54 16.91
CA LEU A 151 13.35 18.37 16.41
C LEU A 151 12.43 17.17 16.17
N ASN A 152 11.46 16.91 17.05
CA ASN A 152 10.46 15.87 16.84
C ASN A 152 9.61 16.15 15.59
N GLY A 153 9.24 17.41 15.37
CA GLY A 153 8.54 17.86 14.16
C GLY A 153 9.38 17.64 12.88
N GLN A 154 10.69 17.90 12.94
CA GLN A 154 11.61 17.62 11.84
C GLN A 154 11.75 16.12 11.55
N ILE A 155 11.88 15.29 12.60
CA ILE A 155 11.95 13.82 12.45
C ILE A 155 10.67 13.29 11.79
N LEU A 156 9.50 13.73 12.26
CA LEU A 156 8.21 13.36 11.66
C LEU A 156 8.13 13.76 10.19
N SER A 157 8.58 14.98 9.85
CA SER A 157 8.59 15.48 8.48
C SER A 157 9.50 14.64 7.57
N LEU A 158 10.70 14.28 8.05
CA LEU A 158 11.63 13.40 7.33
C LEU A 158 11.06 12.00 7.15
N SER A 159 10.50 11.39 8.21
CA SER A 159 9.86 10.08 8.12
C SER A 159 8.67 10.07 7.17
N LEU A 160 7.87 11.13 7.12
CA LEU A 160 6.77 11.28 6.16
C LEU A 160 7.28 11.42 4.73
N TYR A 161 8.37 12.17 4.52
CA TYR A 161 9.01 12.31 3.21
C TYR A 161 9.57 10.97 2.72
N GLU A 162 10.28 10.24 3.58
CA GLU A 162 10.80 8.90 3.29
C GLU A 162 9.66 7.91 3.00
N ALA A 163 8.60 7.91 3.81
CA ALA A 163 7.42 7.08 3.58
C ALA A 163 6.76 7.42 2.22
N LYS A 164 6.58 8.70 1.92
CA LYS A 164 6.04 9.16 0.62
C LYS A 164 6.91 8.69 -0.54
N ASN A 165 8.23 8.77 -0.41
CA ASN A 165 9.16 8.26 -1.42
C ASN A 165 9.06 6.74 -1.55
N LEU A 166 8.96 6.00 -0.44
CA LEU A 166 8.79 4.54 -0.44
C LEU A 166 7.51 4.12 -1.18
N PHE A 167 6.38 4.79 -0.89
CA PHE A 167 5.12 4.57 -1.59
C PHE A 167 5.24 4.92 -3.07
N ALA A 168 5.91 6.02 -3.44
CA ALA A 168 6.11 6.37 -4.84
C ALA A 168 6.96 5.34 -5.59
N THR A 169 8.01 4.78 -4.97
CA THR A 169 8.76 3.64 -5.53
C THR A 169 7.92 2.37 -5.62
N GLN A 170 7.08 2.10 -4.62
CA GLN A 170 6.15 0.98 -4.64
C GLN A 170 5.08 1.16 -5.73
N THR A 171 4.58 2.37 -5.95
CA THR A 171 3.61 2.65 -7.03
C THR A 171 4.28 2.54 -8.39
N LYS A 172 5.56 2.92 -8.54
CA LYS A 172 6.32 2.69 -9.78
C LYS A 172 6.60 1.21 -10.03
N ALA A 173 6.98 0.47 -9.00
CA ALA A 173 7.19 -0.98 -9.10
C ALA A 173 5.87 -1.74 -9.32
N GLN A 174 4.76 -1.28 -8.72
CA GLN A 174 3.42 -1.80 -8.96
C GLN A 174 2.86 -1.39 -10.32
N SER A 175 3.17 -0.19 -10.82
CA SER A 175 2.83 0.22 -12.19
C SER A 175 3.59 -0.63 -13.19
N LEU A 176 4.88 -0.91 -12.95
CA LEU A 176 5.69 -1.79 -13.78
C LEU A 176 5.20 -3.25 -13.70
N ALA A 177 4.87 -3.75 -12.50
CA ALA A 177 4.31 -5.09 -12.31
C ALA A 177 2.90 -5.21 -12.92
N ALA A 178 2.05 -4.19 -12.79
CA ALA A 178 0.75 -4.12 -13.44
C ALA A 178 0.86 -3.97 -14.96
N GLU A 179 1.91 -3.34 -15.48
CA GLU A 179 2.20 -3.28 -16.92
C GLU A 179 2.73 -4.62 -17.45
N ILE A 180 3.50 -5.36 -16.64
CA ILE A 180 3.93 -6.74 -16.93
C ILE A 180 2.75 -7.73 -16.85
N ASP A 181 1.83 -7.56 -15.90
CA ASP A 181 0.63 -8.39 -15.77
C ASP A 181 -0.47 -8.01 -16.79
N ASN A 182 -0.50 -6.76 -17.28
CA ASN A 182 -1.47 -6.29 -18.28
C ASN A 182 -1.03 -6.44 -19.75
N ALA A 183 0.25 -6.68 -20.04
CA ALA A 183 0.61 -7.21 -21.36
C ALA A 183 0.09 -8.64 -21.42
N SER A 184 -1.10 -8.80 -22.00
CA SER A 184 -1.83 -10.06 -21.90
C SER A 184 -0.99 -11.18 -22.51
N ARG A 185 -0.98 -12.35 -21.86
CA ARG A 185 -0.47 -13.60 -22.46
C ARG A 185 -0.96 -13.76 -23.90
N ASP A 186 -2.14 -13.25 -24.21
CA ASP A 186 -2.77 -13.26 -25.53
C ASP A 186 -2.05 -12.32 -26.52
N GLU A 187 -1.71 -11.08 -26.13
CA GLU A 187 -0.88 -10.17 -26.94
C GLU A 187 0.54 -10.73 -27.18
N LEU A 188 1.13 -11.37 -26.17
CA LEU A 188 2.42 -12.07 -26.31
C LEU A 188 2.33 -13.29 -27.24
N MET A 189 1.25 -14.06 -27.16
CA MET A 189 1.00 -15.17 -28.10
C MET A 189 0.71 -14.66 -29.51
N GLU A 190 0.01 -13.54 -29.66
CA GLU A 190 -0.31 -12.94 -30.95
C GLU A 190 0.94 -12.39 -31.63
N ALA A 191 1.77 -11.64 -30.90
CA ALA A 191 3.06 -11.17 -31.38
C ALA A 191 4.02 -12.34 -31.73
N LEU A 192 4.02 -13.42 -30.93
CA LEU A 192 4.81 -14.61 -31.23
C LEU A 192 4.34 -15.28 -32.53
N LYS A 193 3.02 -15.40 -32.73
CA LYS A 193 2.43 -15.99 -33.93
C LYS A 193 2.73 -15.16 -35.18
N GLU A 194 2.65 -13.83 -35.07
CA GLU A 194 2.98 -12.91 -36.15
C GLU A 194 4.48 -13.00 -36.53
N GLN A 195 5.35 -13.13 -35.52
CA GLN A 195 6.78 -13.34 -35.73
C GLN A 195 7.09 -14.71 -36.39
N GLU A 196 6.38 -15.77 -36.01
CA GLU A 196 6.50 -17.10 -36.63
C GLU A 196 6.06 -17.07 -38.11
N GLU A 197 4.99 -16.34 -38.44
CA GLU A 197 4.52 -16.17 -39.81
C GLU A 197 5.54 -15.40 -40.68
N ILE A 198 6.11 -14.32 -40.16
CA ILE A 198 7.17 -13.57 -40.84
C ILE A 198 8.39 -14.46 -41.08
N ASN A 199 8.82 -15.23 -40.08
CA ASN A 199 9.94 -16.16 -40.22
C ASN A 199 9.68 -17.25 -41.26
N PHE A 200 8.46 -17.78 -41.30
CA PHE A 200 8.06 -18.77 -42.31
C PHE A 200 8.17 -18.19 -43.72
N ARG A 201 7.66 -16.97 -43.92
CA ARG A 201 7.77 -16.26 -45.22
C ARG A 201 9.22 -15.96 -45.61
N LEU A 202 10.06 -15.57 -44.66
CA LEU A 202 11.50 -15.35 -44.89
C LEU A 202 12.22 -16.64 -45.29
N ARG A 203 11.89 -17.78 -44.64
CA ARG A 203 12.43 -19.10 -45.02
C ARG A 203 12.03 -19.48 -46.44
N GLN A 204 10.74 -19.36 -46.78
CA GLN A 204 10.27 -19.62 -48.14
C GLN A 204 10.94 -18.72 -49.19
N TYR A 205 11.21 -17.46 -48.84
CA TYR A 205 11.93 -16.54 -49.70
C TYR A 205 13.39 -16.97 -49.89
N MET A 206 14.09 -17.33 -48.81
CA MET A 206 15.44 -17.88 -48.89
C MET A 206 15.49 -19.16 -49.72
N ASP A 207 14.55 -20.08 -49.55
CA ASP A 207 14.48 -21.32 -50.32
C ASP A 207 14.35 -21.04 -51.83
N LYS A 208 13.51 -20.06 -52.22
CA LYS A 208 13.39 -19.64 -53.63
C LYS A 208 14.70 -19.10 -54.18
N ILE A 209 15.44 -18.31 -53.40
CA ILE A 209 16.75 -17.79 -53.82
C ILE A 209 17.76 -18.92 -53.93
N ILE A 210 17.84 -19.81 -52.93
CA ILE A 210 18.79 -20.92 -52.91
C ILE A 210 18.53 -21.85 -54.10
N LEU A 211 17.28 -22.18 -54.40
CA LEU A 211 16.92 -23.00 -55.57
C LEU A 211 17.37 -22.33 -56.87
N ALA A 212 17.13 -21.03 -57.04
CA ALA A 212 17.57 -20.30 -58.23
C ALA A 212 19.11 -20.29 -58.38
N ILE A 213 19.85 -20.19 -57.27
CA ILE A 213 21.32 -20.25 -57.27
C ILE A 213 21.79 -21.66 -57.63
N LEU A 214 21.18 -22.70 -57.07
CA LEU A 214 21.50 -24.09 -57.37
C LEU A 214 21.31 -24.43 -58.86
N ASP A 215 20.27 -23.88 -59.49
CA ASP A 215 19.97 -24.09 -60.91
C ASP A 215 20.95 -23.37 -61.86
N HIS A 216 21.55 -22.26 -61.44
CA HIS A 216 22.37 -21.41 -62.33
C HIS A 216 23.87 -21.47 -62.05
N ASN A 217 24.28 -21.43 -60.78
CA ASN A 217 25.70 -21.48 -60.40
C ASN A 217 25.88 -21.92 -58.92
N PRO A 218 25.91 -23.23 -58.65
CA PRO A 218 25.93 -23.76 -57.28
C PRO A 218 27.24 -23.51 -56.52
N SER A 219 28.34 -23.23 -57.22
CA SER A 219 29.67 -23.01 -56.61
C SER A 219 29.72 -21.80 -55.65
N ILE A 220 28.78 -20.86 -55.76
CA ILE A 220 28.68 -19.68 -54.89
C ILE A 220 28.26 -20.05 -53.45
N LEU A 221 27.59 -21.19 -53.25
CA LEU A 221 27.19 -21.67 -51.91
C LEU A 221 28.32 -22.41 -51.18
N GLU A 222 29.48 -22.58 -51.81
CA GLU A 222 30.61 -23.29 -51.20
C GLU A 222 31.25 -22.44 -50.10
N ILE A 223 31.08 -22.88 -48.85
CA ILE A 223 31.72 -22.23 -47.70
C ILE A 223 33.19 -22.65 -47.71
N LYS A 224 34.06 -21.76 -48.19
CA LYS A 224 35.51 -21.94 -48.09
C LYS A 224 35.92 -21.91 -46.62
N THR A 225 36.39 -23.06 -46.14
CA THR A 225 36.99 -23.23 -44.82
C THR A 225 38.47 -22.83 -44.83
#